data_AF-A0A1Y3EF69-F1
#
_entry.id   AF-A0A1Y3EF69-F1
#
_cell.length_a   1.000
_cell.length_b   1.000
_cell.length_c   1.000
_cell.angle_alpha   90.00
_cell.angle_beta   90.00
_cell.angle_gamma   90.00
#
_symmetry.space_group_name_H-M   'P 1'
#
loop_
_entity.id
_entity.type
_entity.pdbx_description
1 polymer ?
#
loop_
_entity_poly.entity_id
_entity_poly.type
_entity_poly.pdbx_seq_one_letter_code
_entity_poly.pdbx_strand_id
1 'polypeptide(L)'
;NTKKQVLDLYRYILKVGKQWTNSSNRGNNISDKEAKRYIVEEARRLFKQNKTLANPIEIEELIREGRTRIEIAVHYGNPYPRPVYAFPKTLPIKKVSNQQTEKQSPSMNHRMATNNQIPSIS
;
A
#
# COMPACT_ATOMS: atom_id res chain seq x y z
N ASN A 1 29.40 -16.84 -2.41
CA ASN A 1 29.62 -16.38 -3.80
C ASN A 1 28.56 -15.31 -4.11
N THR A 2 28.88 -14.07 -3.76
CA THR A 2 27.95 -12.93 -3.78
C THR A 2 27.46 -12.58 -5.18
N LYS A 3 28.33 -12.64 -6.20
CA LYS A 3 27.94 -12.40 -7.61
C LYS A 3 26.82 -13.34 -8.07
N LYS A 4 26.93 -14.64 -7.72
CA LYS A 4 25.88 -15.62 -8.02
C LYS A 4 24.56 -15.25 -7.35
N GLN A 5 24.60 -14.88 -6.07
CA GLN A 5 23.40 -14.50 -5.31
C GLN A 5 22.71 -13.24 -5.88
N VAL A 6 23.48 -12.24 -6.33
CA VAL A 6 22.95 -11.06 -7.02
C VAL A 6 22.20 -11.47 -8.30
N LEU A 7 22.83 -12.30 -9.14
CA LEU A 7 22.21 -12.73 -10.41
C LEU A 7 20.98 -13.60 -10.19
N ASP A 8 21.02 -14.49 -9.21
CA ASP A 8 19.88 -15.36 -8.87
C ASP A 8 18.71 -14.54 -8.37
N LEU A 9 18.95 -13.55 -7.50
CA LEU A 9 17.92 -12.60 -7.05
C LEU A 9 17.35 -11.80 -8.23
N TYR A 10 18.20 -11.26 -9.11
CA TYR A 10 17.75 -10.50 -10.27
C TYR A 10 16.83 -11.33 -11.18
N ARG A 11 17.25 -12.55 -11.52
CA ARG A 11 16.46 -13.46 -12.36
C ARG A 11 15.15 -13.83 -11.69
N TYR A 12 15.16 -14.07 -10.38
CA TYR A 12 13.97 -14.36 -9.61
C TYR A 12 12.96 -13.21 -9.67
N ILE A 13 13.40 -11.97 -9.41
CA ILE A 13 12.53 -10.79 -9.49
C ILE A 13 11.95 -10.61 -10.89
N LEU A 14 12.76 -10.79 -11.94
CA LEU A 14 12.26 -10.72 -13.32
C LEU A 14 11.24 -11.82 -13.65
N LYS A 15 11.43 -13.03 -13.10
CA LYS A 15 10.48 -14.13 -13.26
C LYS A 15 9.15 -13.79 -12.57
N VAL A 16 9.20 -13.33 -11.32
CA VAL A 16 8.02 -12.86 -10.57
C VAL A 16 7.32 -11.74 -11.34
N GLY A 17 8.06 -10.74 -11.82
CA GLY A 17 7.50 -9.63 -12.60
C GLY A 17 6.84 -10.06 -13.91
N LYS A 18 7.27 -11.16 -14.55
CA LYS A 18 6.59 -11.70 -15.74
C LYS A 18 5.32 -12.49 -15.40
N GLN A 19 5.38 -13.25 -14.32
CA GLN A 19 4.31 -14.14 -13.86
C GLN A 19 3.31 -13.45 -12.93
N TRP A 20 3.52 -12.17 -12.62
CA TRP A 20 2.67 -11.41 -11.71
C TRP A 20 1.23 -11.44 -12.18
N THR A 21 0.33 -11.79 -11.28
CA THR A 21 -1.11 -11.76 -11.51
C THR A 21 -1.73 -11.13 -10.29
N ASN A 22 -2.67 -10.21 -10.46
CA ASN A 22 -3.44 -9.65 -9.36
C ASN A 22 -4.52 -10.67 -8.96
N SER A 23 -4.09 -11.83 -8.46
CA SER A 23 -4.99 -12.92 -8.05
C SER A 23 -5.86 -12.54 -6.86
N SER A 24 -5.56 -11.41 -6.21
CA SER A 24 -6.11 -11.10 -4.89
C SER A 24 -7.14 -9.96 -4.91
N ASN A 25 -7.22 -9.11 -5.94
CA ASN A 25 -8.15 -7.98 -5.99
C ASN A 25 -8.20 -7.19 -4.64
N ARG A 26 -7.08 -7.16 -3.90
CA ARG A 26 -7.00 -6.77 -2.48
C ARG A 26 -6.88 -5.25 -2.32
N GLY A 27 -7.79 -4.53 -2.97
CA GLY A 27 -7.96 -3.08 -2.82
C GLY A 27 -6.94 -2.21 -3.55
N ASN A 28 -6.06 -2.78 -4.35
CA ASN A 28 -5.14 -2.06 -5.21
C ASN A 28 -5.64 -2.04 -6.66
N ASN A 29 -6.03 -0.84 -7.14
CA ASN A 29 -6.59 -0.57 -8.48
C ASN A 29 -5.55 -0.69 -9.63
N ILE A 30 -4.47 -1.45 -9.43
CA ILE A 30 -3.43 -1.60 -10.43
C ILE A 30 -3.72 -2.75 -11.37
N SER A 31 -3.59 -2.50 -12.68
CA SER A 31 -3.67 -3.55 -13.69
C SER A 31 -2.45 -4.48 -13.63
N ASP A 32 -2.65 -5.76 -13.95
CA ASP A 32 -1.56 -6.73 -14.08
C ASP A 32 -0.45 -6.23 -14.99
N LYS A 33 -0.81 -5.61 -16.12
CA LYS A 33 0.15 -5.06 -17.08
C LYS A 33 1.05 -4.00 -16.45
N GLU A 34 0.47 -3.10 -15.69
CA GLU A 34 1.21 -2.03 -15.01
C GLU A 34 2.10 -2.58 -13.89
N ALA A 35 1.59 -3.50 -13.08
CA ALA A 35 2.36 -4.16 -12.03
C ALA A 35 3.57 -4.93 -12.60
N LYS A 36 3.36 -5.71 -13.67
CA LYS A 36 4.43 -6.42 -14.38
C LYS A 36 5.52 -5.47 -14.88
N ARG A 37 5.11 -4.37 -15.54
CA ARG A 37 6.03 -3.34 -16.04
C ARG A 37 6.83 -2.73 -14.89
N TYR A 38 6.14 -2.32 -13.83
CA TYR A 38 6.75 -1.69 -12.67
C TYR A 38 7.83 -2.58 -12.03
N ILE A 39 7.51 -3.85 -11.71
CA ILE A 39 8.47 -4.77 -11.08
C ILE A 39 9.74 -4.91 -11.92
N VAL A 40 9.59 -5.09 -13.24
CA VAL A 40 10.71 -5.29 -14.16
C VAL A 40 11.55 -4.04 -14.30
N GLU A 41 10.93 -2.87 -14.49
CA GLU A 41 11.64 -1.59 -14.65
C GLU A 41 12.37 -1.20 -13.37
N GLU A 42 11.72 -1.37 -12.22
CA GLU A 42 12.30 -1.04 -10.91
C GLU A 42 13.50 -1.95 -10.60
N ALA A 43 13.39 -3.25 -10.87
CA ALA A 43 14.51 -4.18 -10.73
C ALA A 43 15.69 -3.76 -11.63
N ARG A 44 15.44 -3.47 -12.91
CA ARG A 44 16.49 -3.01 -13.84
C ARG A 44 17.16 -1.73 -13.33
N ARG A 45 16.36 -0.76 -12.88
CA ARG A 45 16.82 0.53 -12.38
C ARG A 45 17.73 0.35 -11.16
N LEU A 46 17.27 -0.38 -10.13
CA LEU A 46 18.01 -0.58 -8.89
C LEU A 46 19.30 -1.39 -9.09
N PHE A 47 19.27 -2.46 -9.88
CA PHE A 47 20.47 -3.24 -10.15
C PHE A 47 21.49 -2.44 -11.00
N LYS A 48 21.02 -1.61 -11.93
CA LYS A 48 21.90 -0.72 -12.71
C LYS A 48 22.52 0.36 -11.83
N GLN A 49 21.77 0.93 -10.89
CA GLN A 49 22.27 1.93 -9.95
C GLN A 49 23.38 1.38 -9.05
N ASN A 50 23.28 0.14 -8.61
CA ASN A 50 24.26 -0.49 -7.73
C ASN A 50 25.39 -1.24 -8.46
N LYS A 51 25.51 -1.12 -9.79
CA LYS A 51 26.44 -1.93 -10.59
C LYS A 51 27.93 -1.73 -10.23
N THR A 52 28.28 -0.56 -9.69
CA THR A 52 29.66 -0.19 -9.33
C THR A 52 29.97 -0.41 -7.86
N LEU A 53 29.01 -0.93 -7.08
CA LEU A 53 29.18 -1.21 -5.66
C LEU A 53 30.21 -2.33 -5.48
N ALA A 54 31.25 -2.07 -4.69
CA ALA A 54 32.34 -3.02 -4.45
C ALA A 54 32.40 -3.50 -2.99
N ASN A 55 31.76 -2.79 -2.06
CA ASN A 55 31.76 -3.17 -0.65
C ASN A 55 30.91 -4.44 -0.46
N PRO A 56 31.52 -5.57 -0.01
CA PRO A 56 30.79 -6.82 0.13
C PRO A 56 29.67 -6.75 1.16
N ILE A 57 29.82 -5.95 2.23
CA ILE A 57 28.81 -5.82 3.29
C ILE A 57 27.55 -5.16 2.73
N GLU A 58 27.71 -4.03 2.02
CA GLU A 58 26.60 -3.31 1.40
C GLU A 58 25.89 -4.15 0.33
N ILE A 59 26.64 -4.96 -0.43
CA ILE A 59 26.03 -5.86 -1.42
C ILE A 59 25.16 -6.91 -0.73
N GLU A 60 25.62 -7.53 0.36
CA GLU A 60 24.83 -8.52 1.10
C GLU A 60 23.58 -7.89 1.73
N GLU A 61 23.68 -6.65 2.23
CA GLU A 61 22.53 -5.90 2.74
C GLU A 61 21.48 -5.65 1.65
N LEU A 62 21.90 -5.20 0.47
CA LEU A 62 21.01 -4.99 -0.67
C LEU A 62 20.37 -6.29 -1.17
N ILE A 63 21.11 -7.41 -1.16
CA ILE A 63 20.55 -8.72 -1.48
C ILE A 63 19.45 -9.07 -0.47
N ARG A 64 19.70 -8.89 0.82
CA ARG A 64 18.73 -9.18 1.90
C ARG A 64 17.49 -8.28 1.77
N GLU A 65 17.69 -6.99 1.53
CA GLU A 65 16.60 -6.04 1.29
C GLU A 65 15.78 -6.44 0.06
N GLY A 66 16.43 -6.76 -1.06
CA GLY A 66 15.77 -7.13 -2.30
C GLY A 66 14.91 -8.40 -2.17
N ARG A 67 15.41 -9.43 -1.46
CA ARG A 67 14.63 -10.63 -1.12
C ARG A 67 13.41 -10.29 -0.27
N THR A 68 13.60 -9.51 0.79
CA THR A 68 12.53 -9.10 1.69
C THR A 68 11.44 -8.31 0.93
N ARG A 69 11.85 -7.39 0.06
CA ARG A 69 10.94 -6.57 -0.75
C ARG A 69 10.09 -7.40 -1.69
N ILE A 70 10.68 -8.35 -2.42
CA ILE A 70 9.91 -9.19 -3.35
C ILE A 70 9.00 -10.17 -2.62
N GLU A 71 9.42 -10.71 -1.46
CA GLU A 71 8.59 -11.57 -0.61
C GLU A 71 7.37 -10.82 -0.07
N ILE A 72 7.56 -9.60 0.45
CA ILE A 72 6.46 -8.73 0.88
C ILE A 72 5.54 -8.44 -0.30
N ALA A 73 6.09 -8.07 -1.46
CA ALA A 73 5.28 -7.78 -2.63
C ALA A 73 4.37 -8.97 -2.98
N VAL A 74 4.93 -10.17 -3.09
CA VAL A 74 4.19 -11.40 -3.39
C VAL A 74 3.17 -11.74 -2.30
N HIS A 75 3.56 -11.68 -1.02
CA HIS A 75 2.67 -12.03 0.10
C HIS A 75 1.43 -11.14 0.17
N TYR A 76 1.60 -9.84 -0.11
CA TYR A 76 0.52 -8.87 -0.05
C TYR A 76 -0.17 -8.61 -1.39
N GLY A 77 0.42 -9.05 -2.50
CA GLY A 77 -0.07 -8.74 -3.84
C GLY A 77 0.08 -7.26 -4.22
N ASN A 78 1.05 -6.55 -3.62
CA ASN A 78 1.31 -5.13 -3.91
C ASN A 78 2.76 -4.95 -4.39
N PRO A 79 3.00 -4.59 -5.66
CA PRO A 79 4.35 -4.46 -6.20
C PRO A 79 5.07 -3.18 -5.75
N TYR A 80 4.33 -2.19 -5.24
CA TYR A 80 4.88 -0.90 -4.88
C TYR A 80 5.59 -0.92 -3.51
N PRO A 81 6.64 -0.09 -3.33
CA PRO A 81 7.26 0.08 -2.03
C PRO A 81 6.21 0.56 -1.03
N ARG A 82 6.23 -0.03 0.17
CA ARG A 82 5.39 0.48 1.26
C ARG A 82 5.89 1.87 1.66
N PRO A 83 5.00 2.86 1.86
CA PRO A 83 5.40 4.13 2.43
C PRO A 83 6.11 3.88 3.76
N VAL A 84 7.34 4.39 3.90
CA VAL A 84 8.00 4.42 5.19
C VAL A 84 7.40 5.59 5.94
N TYR A 85 6.44 5.31 6.82
CA TYR A 85 6.04 6.28 7.82
C TYR A 85 7.21 6.39 8.79
N ALA A 86 8.07 7.41 8.60
CA ALA A 86 8.92 7.84 9.68
C ALA A 86 7.98 8.19 10.83
N PHE A 87 7.91 7.36 11.86
CA PHE A 87 7.21 7.71 13.08
C PHE A 87 7.74 9.09 13.50
N PRO A 88 6.88 10.10 13.67
CA PRO A 88 7.32 11.38 14.20
C PRO A 88 8.10 11.07 15.48
N LYS A 89 9.38 11.46 15.54
CA LYS A 89 10.24 11.19 16.71
C LYS A 89 9.72 11.83 18.01
N THR A 90 8.59 12.53 17.97
CA THR A 90 7.81 12.97 19.12
C THR A 90 6.33 13.05 18.73
N LEU A 91 5.53 12.07 19.11
CA LEU A 91 4.09 12.31 19.27
C LEU A 91 3.93 13.01 20.63
N PRO A 92 3.32 14.21 20.73
CA PRO A 92 2.92 14.74 22.02
C PRO A 92 1.88 13.77 22.60
N ILE A 93 2.18 13.18 23.76
CA ILE A 93 1.18 12.43 24.53
C ILE A 93 0.13 13.45 24.97
N LYS A 94 -0.98 13.54 24.22
CA LYS A 94 -2.14 14.29 24.68
C LYS A 94 -2.75 13.46 25.81
N LYS A 95 -2.59 13.93 27.05
CA LYS A 95 -3.25 13.34 28.22
C LYS A 95 -4.75 13.23 27.93
N VAL A 96 -5.27 12.01 28.00
CA VAL A 96 -6.69 11.73 27.85
C VAL A 96 -7.38 12.22 29.12
N SER A 97 -8.12 13.33 29.06
CA SER A 97 -9.08 13.68 30.11
C SER A 97 -10.41 13.00 29.76
N ASN A 98 -10.72 11.92 30.48
CA ASN A 98 -12.03 11.29 30.45
C ASN A 98 -13.09 12.27 30.95
N GLN A 99 -14.01 12.72 30.09
CA GLN A 99 -15.36 13.15 30.51
C GLN A 99 -16.37 12.75 29.43
N GLN A 100 -16.99 11.58 29.69
CA GLN A 100 -18.42 11.27 29.60
C GLN A 100 -19.16 11.46 28.25
N THR A 101 -19.49 10.30 27.67
CA THR A 101 -20.76 9.92 27.03
C THR A 101 -21.85 10.98 26.89
N GLU A 102 -22.35 11.14 25.66
CA GLU A 102 -23.75 10.83 25.33
C GLU A 102 -23.93 10.59 23.82
N LYS A 103 -24.54 9.44 23.50
CA LYS A 103 -24.99 9.07 22.17
C LYS A 103 -26.35 9.73 21.93
N GLN A 104 -26.55 10.38 20.78
CA GLN A 104 -27.77 10.27 19.96
C GLN A 104 -27.71 11.19 18.71
N SER A 105 -27.78 10.57 17.53
CA SER A 105 -28.46 11.09 16.33
C SER A 105 -29.78 10.30 16.22
N PRO A 106 -30.85 10.71 15.50
CA PRO A 106 -30.85 11.53 14.28
C PRO A 106 -32.06 12.50 14.17
N SER A 107 -32.16 13.30 13.10
CA SER A 107 -33.35 13.30 12.21
C SER A 107 -33.34 14.48 11.23
N MET A 108 -33.39 14.15 9.95
CA MET A 108 -33.71 15.05 8.85
C MET A 108 -35.15 15.58 9.00
N ASN A 109 -35.36 16.87 8.82
CA ASN A 109 -36.70 17.43 8.68
C ASN A 109 -36.96 17.79 7.22
N HIS A 110 -37.78 16.97 6.58
CA HIS A 110 -38.57 17.35 5.41
C HIS A 110 -39.55 18.48 5.81
N ARG A 111 -39.59 19.56 5.03
CA ARG A 111 -40.70 20.53 5.04
C ARG A 111 -41.43 20.43 3.72
N MET A 112 -42.55 19.73 3.69
CA MET A 112 -43.65 19.89 2.73
C MET A 112 -44.96 19.41 3.38
N ALA A 113 -45.93 20.32 3.50
CA ALA A 113 -47.40 20.12 3.53
C ALA A 113 -48.03 21.47 3.94
N THR A 114 -48.54 22.30 3.04
CA THR A 114 -49.93 22.33 2.53
C THR A 114 -50.98 22.19 3.62
N ASN A 115 -51.53 23.32 4.03
CA ASN A 115 -52.59 23.46 5.00
C ASN A 115 -53.95 23.28 4.29
N ASN A 116 -54.71 22.24 4.67
CA ASN A 116 -56.08 22.00 4.21
C ASN A 116 -57.08 22.63 5.18
N GLN A 117 -58.02 23.40 4.64
CA GLN A 117 -59.18 23.94 5.35
C GLN A 117 -60.34 22.93 5.32
N ILE A 118 -61.04 22.84 6.46
CA ILE A 118 -62.05 21.84 6.89
C ILE A 118 -63.45 22.12 6.27
N PRO A 119 -64.38 21.13 6.19
CA PRO A 119 -65.48 21.08 5.24
C PRO A 119 -66.80 21.67 5.77
N SER A 120 -67.81 21.76 4.91
CA SER A 120 -69.22 21.82 5.33
C SER A 120 -70.10 21.11 4.30
N ILE A 121 -70.80 20.09 4.77
CA ILE A 121 -71.88 19.38 4.09
C ILE A 121 -73.16 19.84 4.78
N SER A 122 -74.06 20.50 4.04
CA SER A 122 -75.49 20.15 3.94
C SER A 122 -76.18 21.05 2.93
#